data_AF-A0A161MBY1-F1
#
_entry.id   AF-A0A161MBY1-F1
#
_cell.length_a   1.000
_cell.length_b   1.000
_cell.length_c   1.000
_cell.angle_alpha   90.00
_cell.angle_beta   90.00
_cell.angle_gamma   90.00
#
_symmetry.space_group_name_H-M   'P 1'
#
loop_
_entity.id
_entity.type
_entity.pdbx_description
1 polymer ?
#
loop_
_entity_poly.entity_id
_entity_poly.type
_entity_poly.pdbx_seq_one_letter_code
_entity_poly.pdbx_strand_id
1 'polypeptide(L)'
;EPLEEAVDSDTLYKIVDYGDVVASLQRLQSAVKRAGLVRVEQSLSTVQALLVGPLFSKALATHNRIQEVWPHDNPPRPVTHQAQSLARDCIENLHSSSRQEAVELCEILGKFELEALLYAHDSVAREVFAGPATTGELPTSTAMPPTDQAVAPRSKAPTPVHDDEDSNIKIIKIEKT
;
A
#
# COMPACT_ATOMS: atom_id res chain seq x y z
N GLU A 1 31.74 -17.65 -23.42
CA GLU A 1 31.08 -16.92 -22.33
C GLU A 1 30.56 -15.60 -22.86
N PRO A 2 29.26 -15.30 -22.79
CA PRO A 2 28.80 -13.93 -22.82
C PRO A 2 28.68 -13.41 -21.39
N LEU A 3 29.22 -12.22 -21.16
CA LEU A 3 29.10 -11.47 -19.91
C LEU A 3 27.63 -11.09 -19.73
N GLU A 4 26.97 -11.69 -18.74
CA GLU A 4 25.70 -11.18 -18.23
C GLU A 4 25.97 -9.80 -17.62
N GLU A 5 25.56 -8.74 -18.30
CA GLU A 5 25.42 -7.43 -17.68
C GLU A 5 24.43 -7.60 -16.52
N ALA A 6 24.96 -7.66 -15.30
CA ALA A 6 24.19 -7.55 -14.09
C ALA A 6 23.38 -6.27 -14.19
N VAL A 7 22.07 -6.40 -14.40
CA VAL A 7 21.12 -5.30 -14.30
C VAL A 7 21.26 -4.81 -12.87
N ASP A 8 21.91 -3.66 -12.71
CA ASP A 8 22.23 -3.05 -11.44
C ASP A 8 20.90 -2.77 -10.72
N SER A 9 20.52 -3.70 -9.83
CA SER A 9 19.25 -3.69 -9.11
C SER A 9 19.15 -2.50 -8.12
N ASP A 10 20.20 -1.68 -8.06
CA ASP A 10 20.40 -0.54 -7.18
C ASP A 10 19.76 0.78 -7.63
N THR A 11 19.10 0.80 -8.78
CA THR A 11 18.52 2.05 -9.31
C THR A 11 17.39 2.64 -8.46
N LEU A 12 16.72 1.84 -7.62
CA LEU A 12 15.63 2.32 -6.76
C LEU A 12 16.13 3.00 -5.48
N TYR A 13 17.33 2.65 -5.00
CA TYR A 13 17.94 3.19 -3.77
C TYR A 13 18.80 4.43 -4.03
N LYS A 14 19.00 4.78 -5.30
CA LYS A 14 19.75 5.97 -5.67
C LYS A 14 18.90 7.21 -5.49
N ILE A 15 19.38 8.15 -4.67
CA ILE A 15 18.82 9.50 -4.57
C ILE A 15 19.01 10.19 -5.93
N VAL A 16 17.92 10.66 -6.52
CA VAL A 16 17.92 11.42 -7.77
C VAL A 16 17.28 12.78 -7.55
N ASP A 17 17.98 13.85 -7.92
CA ASP A 17 17.42 15.20 -7.83
C ASP A 17 16.34 15.44 -8.89
N TYR A 18 15.29 16.18 -8.51
CA TYR A 18 14.20 16.50 -9.43
C TYR A 18 14.69 17.30 -10.65
N GLY A 19 15.64 18.23 -10.46
CA GLY A 19 16.25 18.99 -11.54
C GLY A 19 16.98 18.11 -12.55
N ASP A 20 17.67 17.07 -12.07
CA ASP A 20 18.36 16.11 -12.92
C ASP A 20 17.40 15.26 -13.76
N VAL A 21 16.26 14.85 -13.18
CA VAL A 21 15.20 14.14 -13.91
C VAL A 21 14.63 15.02 -15.03
N VAL A 22 14.30 16.27 -14.71
CA VAL A 22 13.76 17.23 -15.70
C VAL A 22 14.77 17.51 -16.81
N ALA A 23 16.03 17.75 -16.47
CA ALA A 23 17.09 18.01 -17.45
C ALA A 23 17.33 16.79 -18.35
N SER A 24 17.28 15.57 -17.78
CA SER A 24 17.40 14.32 -18.54
C SER A 24 16.24 14.13 -19.51
N LEU A 25 15.01 14.44 -19.08
CA LEU A 25 13.83 14.40 -19.95
C LEU A 25 13.95 15.38 -21.12
N GLN A 26 14.39 16.62 -20.88
CA GLN A 26 14.57 17.63 -21.91
C GLN A 26 15.64 17.25 -22.94
N ARG A 27 16.76 16.65 -22.49
CA ARG A 27 17.80 16.11 -23.38
C ARG A 27 17.23 15.00 -24.26
N LEU A 28 16.46 14.09 -23.66
CA LEU A 28 15.79 13.00 -24.39
C LEU A 28 14.79 13.56 -25.42
N GLN A 29 13.96 14.53 -25.06
CA GLN A 29 13.02 15.20 -25.98
C GLN A 29 13.73 15.79 -27.18
N SER A 30 14.87 16.46 -26.94
CA SER A 30 15.67 17.05 -28.00
C SER A 30 16.27 16.00 -28.93
N ALA A 31 16.71 14.85 -28.40
CA ALA A 31 17.25 13.75 -29.20
C ALA A 31 16.18 13.05 -30.03
N VAL A 32 15.02 12.76 -29.44
CA VAL A 32 13.86 12.13 -30.10
C VAL A 32 13.34 13.00 -31.25
N LYS A 33 13.24 14.32 -31.04
CA LYS A 33 12.87 15.30 -32.08
C LYS A 33 13.82 15.26 -33.28
N ARG A 34 15.14 15.19 -33.03
CA ARG A 34 16.14 15.09 -34.10
C ARG A 34 16.05 13.77 -34.86
N ALA A 35 15.66 12.69 -34.18
CA ALA A 35 15.53 11.35 -34.76
C ALA A 35 14.20 11.10 -35.48
N GLY A 36 13.21 12.01 -35.37
CA GLY A 36 11.90 11.86 -36.01
C GLY A 36 11.04 10.74 -35.42
N LEU A 37 11.27 10.35 -34.16
CA LEU A 37 10.58 9.23 -33.51
C LEU A 37 9.24 9.65 -32.88
N VAL A 38 8.26 9.96 -33.73
CA VAL A 38 6.94 10.52 -33.35
C VAL A 38 6.20 9.71 -32.27
N ARG A 39 6.31 8.37 -32.29
CA ARG A 39 5.65 7.51 -31.28
C ARG A 39 6.19 7.73 -29.86
N VAL A 40 7.48 8.02 -29.73
CA VAL A 40 8.15 8.23 -28.44
C VAL A 40 7.88 9.65 -27.92
N GLU A 41 7.73 10.63 -28.81
CA GLU A 41 7.39 12.02 -28.43
C GLU A 41 6.09 12.12 -27.67
N GLN A 42 5.07 11.35 -28.05
CA GLN A 42 3.78 11.32 -27.37
C GLN A 42 3.92 10.82 -25.93
N SER A 43 4.59 9.68 -25.72
CA SER A 43 4.85 9.14 -24.38
C SER A 43 5.68 10.11 -23.53
N LEU A 44 6.66 10.77 -24.14
CA LEU A 44 7.54 11.72 -23.47
C LEU A 44 6.81 12.99 -23.05
N SER A 45 5.78 13.40 -23.80
CA SER A 45 4.89 14.51 -23.43
C SER A 45 4.01 14.15 -22.22
N THR A 46 3.54 12.91 -22.13
CA THR A 46 2.82 12.41 -20.94
C THR A 46 3.72 12.41 -19.69
N VAL A 47 4.96 11.94 -19.82
CA VAL A 47 5.93 11.97 -18.72
C VAL A 47 6.24 13.41 -18.30
N GLN A 48 6.37 14.33 -19.26
CA GLN A 48 6.55 15.75 -18.96
C GLN A 48 5.37 16.32 -18.17
N ALA A 49 4.14 16.01 -18.55
CA ALA A 49 2.95 16.46 -17.82
C ALA A 49 2.94 15.94 -16.38
N LEU A 50 3.38 14.70 -16.16
CA LEU A 50 3.53 14.13 -14.81
C LEU A 50 4.58 14.87 -13.98
N LEU A 51 5.76 15.15 -14.56
CA LEU A 51 6.84 15.86 -13.86
C LEU A 51 6.44 17.29 -13.47
N VAL A 52 5.73 18.00 -14.36
CA VAL A 52 5.25 19.37 -14.09
C VAL A 52 4.20 19.40 -12.98
N GLY A 53 3.52 18.28 -12.73
CA GLY A 53 2.58 18.14 -11.62
C GLY A 53 3.27 18.28 -10.25
N PRO A 54 2.73 19.07 -9.31
CA PRO A 54 3.36 19.30 -8.00
C PRO A 54 3.42 18.05 -7.12
N LEU A 55 2.63 17.02 -7.44
CA LEU A 55 2.60 15.78 -6.69
C LEU A 55 3.86 14.94 -6.91
N PHE A 56 4.41 14.95 -8.12
CA PHE A 56 5.58 14.15 -8.44
C PHE A 56 6.82 14.66 -7.69
N SER A 57 7.07 15.97 -7.72
CA SER A 57 8.22 16.55 -7.03
C SER A 57 8.14 16.32 -5.52
N LYS A 58 6.94 16.43 -4.92
CA LYS A 58 6.72 16.13 -3.50
C LYS A 58 6.94 14.66 -3.18
N ALA A 59 6.45 13.76 -4.02
CA ALA A 59 6.64 12.31 -3.85
C ALA A 59 8.13 11.95 -3.95
N LEU A 60 8.84 12.48 -4.94
CA LEU A 60 10.28 12.26 -5.11
C LEU A 60 11.10 12.82 -3.94
N ALA A 61 10.77 14.01 -3.45
CA ALA A 61 11.42 14.58 -2.27
C ALA A 61 11.20 13.72 -1.01
N THR A 62 9.98 13.20 -0.84
CA THR A 62 9.64 12.30 0.28
C THR A 62 10.40 10.98 0.17
N HIS A 63 10.43 10.39 -1.03
CA HIS A 63 11.22 9.19 -1.33
C HIS A 63 12.69 9.42 -1.01
N ASN A 64 13.30 10.48 -1.54
CA ASN A 64 14.71 10.78 -1.32
C ASN A 64 15.02 10.97 0.16
N ARG A 65 14.13 11.62 0.91
CA ARG A 65 14.33 11.80 2.36
C ARG A 65 14.27 10.48 3.13
N ILE A 66 13.41 9.55 2.70
CA ILE A 66 13.36 8.19 3.27
C ILE A 66 14.66 7.45 2.92
N GLN A 67 15.13 7.54 1.67
CA GLN A 67 16.39 6.92 1.26
C GLN A 67 17.57 7.46 2.07
N GLU A 68 17.68 8.78 2.28
CA GLU A 68 18.75 9.40 3.08
C GLU A 68 18.89 8.82 4.50
N VAL A 69 17.78 8.43 5.12
CA VAL A 69 17.77 7.87 6.47
C VAL A 69 17.80 6.34 6.48
N TRP A 70 17.59 5.70 5.32
CA TRP A 70 17.58 4.26 5.21
C TRP A 70 19.02 3.72 5.19
N PRO A 71 19.38 2.75 6.05
CA PRO A 71 20.72 2.15 6.04
C PRO A 71 20.91 1.29 4.78
N HIS A 72 21.74 1.76 3.85
CA HIS A 72 21.96 1.12 2.55
C HIS A 72 22.85 -0.13 2.64
N ASP A 73 23.87 -0.12 3.50
CA ASP A 73 24.89 -1.19 3.53
C ASP A 73 24.41 -2.47 4.24
N ASN A 74 23.51 -2.35 5.21
CA ASN A 74 23.00 -3.52 5.94
C ASN A 74 21.70 -3.17 6.70
N PRO A 75 20.55 -3.09 6.01
CA PRO A 75 19.29 -2.86 6.71
C PRO A 75 19.02 -4.00 7.71
N PRO A 76 18.55 -3.69 8.93
CA PRO A 76 18.28 -4.72 9.93
C PRO A 76 17.24 -5.69 9.37
N ARG A 77 17.66 -6.95 9.17
CA ARG A 77 16.76 -7.97 8.65
C ARG A 77 15.80 -8.41 9.75
N PRO A 78 14.49 -8.41 9.50
CA PRO A 78 13.53 -8.90 10.48
C PRO A 78 13.80 -10.38 10.76
N VAL A 79 13.68 -10.78 12.03
CA VAL A 79 13.95 -12.16 12.46
C VAL A 79 12.78 -13.09 12.14
N THR A 80 11.57 -12.55 12.09
CA THR A 80 10.32 -13.25 11.79
C THR A 80 9.37 -12.34 11.02
N HIS A 81 8.35 -12.91 10.39
CA HIS A 81 7.22 -12.19 9.80
C HIS A 81 5.88 -12.56 10.46
N GLN A 82 5.96 -13.23 11.62
CA GLN A 82 4.83 -13.77 12.39
C GLN A 82 4.91 -13.35 13.85
N ALA A 83 5.39 -12.13 14.13
CA ALA A 83 5.54 -11.63 15.49
C ALA A 83 4.19 -11.51 16.22
N GLN A 84 3.10 -11.21 15.50
CA GLN A 84 1.75 -11.23 16.08
C GLN A 84 1.33 -12.63 16.56
N SER A 85 1.61 -13.67 15.77
CA SER A 85 1.31 -15.05 16.15
C SER A 85 2.12 -15.46 17.37
N LEU A 86 3.42 -15.15 17.39
CA LEU A 86 4.29 -15.43 18.53
C LEU A 86 3.82 -14.72 19.81
N ALA A 87 3.33 -13.48 19.71
CA ALA A 87 2.77 -12.76 20.86
C ALA A 87 1.49 -13.43 21.39
N ARG A 88 0.60 -13.90 20.49
CA ARG A 88 -0.61 -14.64 20.87
C ARG A 88 -0.27 -15.96 21.54
N ASP A 89 0.66 -16.72 20.97
CA ASP A 89 1.16 -17.98 21.56
C ASP A 89 1.77 -17.71 22.96
N CYS A 90 2.47 -16.59 23.14
CA CYS A 90 3.03 -16.22 24.43
C CYS A 90 1.95 -15.94 25.48
N ILE A 91 0.92 -15.16 25.12
CA ILE A 91 -0.24 -14.90 25.99
C ILE A 91 -0.94 -16.21 26.34
N GLU A 92 -1.19 -17.08 25.36
CA GLU A 92 -1.85 -18.37 25.56
C GLU A 92 -1.04 -19.27 26.50
N ASN A 93 0.28 -19.30 26.41
CA ASN A 93 1.10 -20.11 27.30
C ASN A 93 1.20 -19.53 28.73
N LEU A 94 1.07 -18.21 28.88
CA LEU A 94 1.25 -17.51 30.16
C LEU A 94 -0.06 -17.27 30.92
N HIS A 95 -1.22 -17.44 30.30
CA HIS A 95 -2.53 -17.11 30.91
C HIS A 95 -2.80 -17.81 32.26
N SER A 96 -2.20 -18.99 32.48
CA SER A 96 -2.38 -19.80 33.71
C SER A 96 -1.32 -19.52 34.79
N SER A 97 -0.33 -18.68 34.49
CA SER A 97 0.75 -18.33 35.42
C SER A 97 0.27 -17.35 36.49
N SER A 98 0.57 -17.64 37.76
CA SER A 98 0.29 -16.74 38.89
C SER A 98 1.43 -15.77 39.21
N ARG A 99 2.51 -15.80 38.41
CA ARG A 99 3.62 -14.85 38.55
C ARG A 99 3.20 -13.46 38.06
N GLN A 100 3.50 -12.45 38.85
CA GLN A 100 3.17 -11.06 38.56
C GLN A 100 3.74 -10.63 37.20
N GLU A 101 4.96 -11.04 36.86
CA GLU A 101 5.62 -10.71 35.60
C GLU A 101 4.90 -11.29 34.38
N ALA A 102 4.25 -12.45 34.54
CA ALA A 102 3.48 -13.08 33.46
C ALA A 102 2.17 -12.32 33.20
N VAL A 103 1.51 -11.87 34.27
CA VAL A 103 0.30 -11.04 34.18
C VAL A 103 0.62 -9.72 33.48
N GLU A 104 1.67 -9.02 33.93
CA GLU A 104 2.11 -7.75 33.33
C GLU A 104 2.52 -7.92 31.86
N LEU A 105 3.21 -9.00 31.51
CA LEU A 105 3.58 -9.28 30.13
C LEU A 105 2.34 -9.51 29.25
N CYS A 106 1.37 -10.30 29.71
CA CYS A 106 0.11 -10.51 28.98
C CYS A 106 -0.66 -9.19 28.78
N GLU A 107 -0.71 -8.34 29.81
CA GLU A 107 -1.33 -7.02 29.71
C GLU A 107 -0.62 -6.14 28.69
N ILE A 108 0.71 -6.12 28.67
CA ILE A 108 1.50 -5.36 27.68
C ILE A 108 1.27 -5.91 26.26
N LEU A 109 1.34 -7.22 26.08
CA LEU A 109 1.16 -7.88 24.79
C LEU A 109 -0.25 -7.69 24.22
N GLY A 110 -1.27 -7.56 25.10
CA GLY A 110 -2.66 -7.32 24.73
C GLY A 110 -3.02 -5.85 24.46
N LYS A 111 -2.09 -4.90 24.64
CA LYS A 111 -2.35 -3.47 24.34
C LYS A 111 -2.46 -3.25 22.83
N PHE A 112 -3.42 -2.43 22.44
CA PHE A 112 -3.65 -2.08 21.03
C PHE A 112 -2.42 -1.49 20.36
N GLU A 113 -1.66 -0.66 21.07
CA GLU A 113 -0.44 -0.03 20.56
C GLU A 113 0.62 -1.08 20.19
N LEU A 114 0.75 -2.14 21.01
CA LEU A 114 1.69 -3.21 20.74
C LEU A 114 1.18 -4.11 19.61
N GLU A 115 -0.11 -4.46 19.60
CA GLU A 115 -0.68 -5.23 18.51
C GLU A 115 -0.52 -4.53 17.15
N ALA A 116 -0.72 -3.21 17.11
CA ALA A 116 -0.51 -2.37 15.93
C ALA A 116 0.98 -2.31 15.52
N LEU A 117 1.89 -2.24 16.49
CA LEU A 117 3.34 -2.29 16.22
C LEU A 117 3.74 -3.64 15.62
N LEU A 118 3.27 -4.75 16.19
CA LEU A 118 3.55 -6.11 15.69
C LEU A 118 2.92 -6.33 14.31
N TYR A 119 1.75 -5.75 14.04
CA TYR A 119 1.14 -5.75 12.71
C TYR A 119 2.01 -5.01 11.67
N ALA A 120 2.50 -3.82 12.02
CA ALA A 120 3.37 -3.04 11.16
C ALA A 120 4.70 -3.77 10.92
N HIS A 121 5.28 -4.37 11.96
CA HIS A 121 6.45 -5.23 11.85
C HIS A 121 6.22 -6.37 10.85
N ASP A 122 5.16 -7.17 11.02
CA ASP A 122 4.90 -8.32 10.15
C ASP A 122 4.62 -7.90 8.71
N SER A 123 4.04 -6.70 8.51
CA SER A 123 3.77 -6.16 7.18
C SER A 123 5.05 -5.77 6.44
N VAL A 124 5.94 -5.01 7.08
CA VAL A 124 7.25 -4.68 6.51
C VAL A 124 8.10 -5.95 6.36
N ALA A 125 8.06 -6.85 7.35
CA ALA A 125 8.82 -8.08 7.31
C ALA A 125 8.41 -8.96 6.12
N ARG A 126 7.11 -9.10 5.84
CA ARG A 126 6.63 -9.87 4.67
C ARG A 126 7.22 -9.37 3.35
N GLU A 127 7.34 -8.04 3.17
CA GLU A 127 7.96 -7.46 1.98
C GLU A 127 9.46 -7.80 1.89
N VAL A 128 10.18 -7.76 3.02
CA VAL A 128 11.62 -8.11 3.07
C VAL A 128 11.85 -9.62 2.91
N PHE A 129 10.96 -10.46 3.44
CA PHE A 129 11.06 -11.92 3.35
C PHE A 129 10.62 -12.49 2.00
N ALA A 130 9.72 -11.80 1.28
CA ALA A 130 9.31 -12.17 -0.08
C ALA A 130 10.48 -12.11 -1.10
N GLY A 131 11.66 -11.64 -0.69
CA GLY A 131 12.80 -11.42 -1.56
C GLY A 131 12.54 -10.26 -2.52
N PRO A 132 13.52 -9.89 -3.38
CA PRO A 132 13.26 -8.99 -4.48
C PRO A 132 12.33 -9.72 -5.46
N ALA A 133 11.02 -9.68 -5.19
CA ALA A 133 10.02 -9.94 -6.20
C ALA A 133 10.31 -8.94 -7.32
N THR A 134 10.72 -9.46 -8.46
CA THR A 134 10.79 -8.75 -9.74
C THR A 134 9.72 -7.66 -9.80
N THR A 135 10.16 -6.40 -9.82
CA THR A 135 9.35 -5.17 -9.88
C THR A 135 8.58 -5.01 -11.20
N GLY A 136 8.17 -6.12 -11.82
CA GLY A 136 7.50 -6.17 -13.12
C GLY A 136 6.02 -6.56 -13.08
N GLU A 137 5.47 -7.06 -11.97
CA GLU A 137 4.03 -7.38 -11.90
C GLU A 137 3.28 -6.32 -11.09
N LEU A 138 2.70 -5.37 -11.83
CA LEU A 138 1.67 -4.46 -11.32
C LEU A 138 0.57 -5.28 -10.62
N PRO A 139 0.14 -4.92 -9.40
CA PRO A 139 -1.09 -5.45 -8.85
C PRO A 139 -2.25 -4.91 -9.70
N THR A 140 -2.81 -5.76 -10.58
CA THR A 140 -4.09 -5.50 -11.23
C THR A 140 -5.19 -5.72 -10.20
N SER A 141 -5.41 -4.72 -9.35
CA SER A 141 -6.60 -4.60 -8.51
C SER A 141 -7.05 -3.14 -8.46
N THR A 142 -7.62 -2.69 -9.56
CA THR A 142 -8.56 -1.56 -9.58
C THR A 142 -9.91 -2.09 -10.04
N ALA A 143 -10.65 -2.72 -9.12
CA ALA A 143 -12.10 -2.77 -9.24
C ALA A 143 -12.62 -1.38 -8.84
N MET A 144 -12.88 -0.53 -9.84
CA MET A 144 -13.59 0.72 -9.62
C MET A 144 -15.03 0.43 -9.16
N PRO A 145 -15.58 1.21 -8.21
CA PRO A 145 -17.01 1.21 -7.95
C PRO A 145 -17.73 1.95 -9.10
N PRO A 146 -18.88 1.46 -9.60
CA PRO A 146 -19.68 2.23 -10.55
C PRO A 146 -20.43 3.35 -9.79
N THR A 147 -20.19 4.60 -10.17
CA THR A 147 -20.96 5.77 -9.76
C THR A 147 -22.21 5.93 -10.62
N ASP A 148 -23.31 6.26 -9.94
CA ASP A 148 -24.68 6.55 -10.36
C ASP A 148 -24.90 7.14 -11.77
N GLN A 149 -25.81 6.52 -12.52
CA GLN A 149 -26.61 7.21 -13.55
C GLN A 149 -28.04 7.42 -13.04
N ALA A 150 -28.47 8.69 -13.10
CA ALA A 150 -29.76 9.18 -12.66
C ALA A 150 -30.94 8.68 -13.52
N VAL A 151 -31.96 8.15 -12.84
CA VAL A 151 -33.41 8.39 -12.95
C VAL A 151 -33.96 8.96 -14.27
N ALA A 152 -34.88 8.22 -14.94
CA ALA A 152 -36.33 8.53 -15.11
C ALA A 152 -37.09 7.38 -15.86
N PRO A 153 -38.45 7.31 -15.92
CA PRO A 153 -39.20 6.19 -15.34
C PRO A 153 -40.18 5.48 -16.30
N ARG A 154 -40.77 4.35 -15.86
CA ARG A 154 -42.18 3.88 -16.06
C ARG A 154 -42.26 2.36 -15.88
N SER A 155 -42.83 1.83 -14.80
CA SER A 155 -44.27 1.64 -14.51
C SER A 155 -44.69 0.17 -14.69
N LYS A 156 -44.79 -0.56 -13.58
CA LYS A 156 -45.99 -1.30 -13.08
C LYS A 156 -45.60 -2.52 -12.22
N ALA A 157 -46.20 -2.56 -11.04
CA ALA A 157 -46.11 -3.53 -9.96
C ALA A 157 -47.05 -4.76 -10.22
N PRO A 158 -47.38 -5.64 -9.25
CA PRO A 158 -46.55 -6.47 -8.34
C PRO A 158 -47.03 -7.94 -8.15
N THR A 159 -46.09 -8.86 -7.83
CA THR A 159 -46.17 -10.06 -6.93
C THR A 159 -47.14 -11.24 -7.22
N PRO A 160 -46.83 -12.51 -6.81
CA PRO A 160 -47.17 -12.97 -5.44
C PRO A 160 -46.23 -14.01 -4.75
N VAL A 161 -45.96 -13.73 -3.45
CA VAL A 161 -45.86 -14.57 -2.21
C VAL A 161 -45.23 -15.97 -2.15
N HIS A 162 -44.37 -16.16 -1.13
CA HIS A 162 -44.58 -16.93 0.15
C HIS A 162 -43.23 -16.99 0.91
N ASP A 163 -43.06 -16.92 2.23
CA ASP A 163 -43.95 -16.93 3.40
C ASP A 163 -43.27 -16.22 4.59
N ASP A 164 -44.09 -15.69 5.49
CA ASP A 164 -43.75 -15.11 6.78
C ASP A 164 -43.28 -16.17 7.80
N GLU A 165 -42.22 -15.88 8.57
CA GLU A 165 -42.15 -16.31 9.99
C GLU A 165 -41.52 -15.18 10.84
N ASP A 166 -42.39 -14.52 11.59
CA ASP A 166 -42.19 -13.97 12.94
C ASP A 166 -40.89 -13.22 13.30
N SER A 167 -40.94 -11.88 13.22
CA SER A 167 -40.51 -11.10 14.38
C SER A 167 -41.16 -9.73 14.50
N ASN A 168 -41.88 -9.62 15.60
CA ASN A 168 -42.74 -8.55 16.04
C ASN A 168 -41.89 -7.43 16.67
N ILE A 169 -41.47 -6.41 15.91
CA ILE A 169 -40.76 -5.25 16.47
C ILE A 169 -41.74 -4.08 16.62
N LYS A 170 -42.19 -3.82 17.86
CA LYS A 170 -42.98 -2.64 18.21
C LYS A 170 -42.04 -1.50 18.59
N ILE A 171 -41.88 -0.52 17.69
CA ILE A 171 -41.15 0.73 17.97
C ILE A 171 -42.10 1.70 18.68
N ILE A 172 -41.79 2.05 19.94
CA ILE A 172 -42.49 3.07 20.71
C ILE A 172 -41.89 4.44 20.33
N LYS A 173 -42.72 5.35 19.81
CA LYS A 173 -42.31 6.72 19.50
C LYS A 173 -42.41 7.58 20.76
N ILE A 174 -41.27 8.00 21.29
CA ILE A 174 -41.18 9.07 22.29
C ILE A 174 -41.13 10.42 21.56
N GLU A 175 -42.14 11.25 21.80
CA GLU A 175 -42.15 12.65 21.37
C GLU A 175 -41.54 13.51 22.49
N LYS A 176 -40.58 14.36 22.11
CA LYS A 176 -39.89 15.30 22.99
C LYS A 176 -40.62 16.64 22.92
N THR A 177 -41.17 17.08 24.05
CA THR A 177 -41.53 18.49 24.29
C THR A 177 -40.31 19.24 24.83
#